data_AF-A0A1H0WS88-F1
#
_entry.id   AF-A0A1H0WS88-F1
#
_cell.length_a   1.000
_cell.length_b   1.000
_cell.length_c   1.000
_cell.angle_alpha   90.00
_cell.angle_beta   90.00
_cell.angle_gamma   90.00
#
_symmetry.space_group_name_H-M   'P 1'
#
loop_
_entity.id
_entity.type
_entity.pdbx_description
1 polymer ?
#
loop_
_entity_poly.entity_id
_entity_poly.type
_entity_poly.pdbx_seq_one_letter_code
_entity_poly.pdbx_strand_id
1 'polypeptide(L)'
;MTFHLGYGTNGFANHRLDDALAVIADLGYTAVALTLDHHHLDPFADDVVKQTERVAARLQELGLRVVVETGARYLLDPCRKHHPTLVSEGQAVRVDFLVRAKQIALDLGADCVSFWSGVGSADAWDHLKSGVAAVLESGPSVPIGLEPEPGMVVERLDQALRLRTELGNPDLLRITLDVGHCVAVEPQDAAACIRQAGELLVNVQLDDMLPDVHEHLEFGEGQLDLPATLAALTGIGYTGVAAVELPRHSHAAPDVAARALRALRAAEWLADAERAVRADPGVIDTLFPAAGRAVGAGQDAARVRLLTAFADVSDDPVDGFTRLYRYGTSAERRGVLRGLAEMGDRAPAAGIALVEDALRSNETGLVAAALGPFATRHLGRHAWRHGVLKCLFMGIPLAVVDGLDRHSDAELLRMVAAFADERRAAGRPVPADALALLGKAS
;
A
#
# COMPACT_ATOMS: atom_id res chain seq x y z
N MET A 1 -12.45 -7.83 9.43
CA MET A 1 -12.57 -6.36 9.25
C MET A 1 -13.81 -5.76 9.93
N THR A 2 -13.69 -4.53 10.44
CA THR A 2 -14.82 -3.69 10.91
C THR A 2 -15.43 -2.81 9.82
N PHE A 3 -14.73 -2.63 8.69
CA PHE A 3 -15.09 -1.78 7.55
C PHE A 3 -15.29 -2.60 6.26
N HIS A 4 -15.80 -1.95 5.22
CA HIS A 4 -16.08 -2.56 3.92
C HIS A 4 -14.94 -2.28 2.93
N LEU A 5 -14.46 -3.32 2.27
CA LEU A 5 -13.55 -3.16 1.13
C LEU A 5 -14.36 -2.85 -0.13
N GLY A 6 -13.97 -1.79 -0.83
CA GLY A 6 -14.58 -1.38 -2.10
C GLY A 6 -13.60 -1.16 -3.24
N TYR A 7 -14.13 -0.76 -4.38
CA TYR A 7 -13.36 -0.37 -5.56
C TYR A 7 -14.01 0.86 -6.21
N GLY A 8 -13.20 1.83 -6.64
CA GLY A 8 -13.65 3.06 -7.29
C GLY A 8 -14.09 2.82 -8.74
N THR A 9 -15.26 3.30 -9.13
CA THR A 9 -15.76 3.13 -10.51
C THR A 9 -14.95 3.93 -11.52
N ASN A 10 -14.17 4.92 -11.10
CA ASN A 10 -13.18 5.59 -11.96
C ASN A 10 -12.11 4.65 -12.53
N GLY A 11 -11.82 3.54 -11.84
CA GLY A 11 -10.95 2.46 -12.33
C GLY A 11 -11.66 1.51 -13.29
N PHE A 12 -12.96 1.71 -13.54
CA PHE A 12 -13.81 0.98 -14.47
C PHE A 12 -14.45 1.90 -15.53
N ALA A 13 -13.84 3.04 -15.85
CA ALA A 13 -14.41 4.05 -16.76
C ALA A 13 -14.69 3.54 -18.19
N ASN A 14 -14.10 2.41 -18.59
CA ASN A 14 -14.35 1.76 -19.89
C ASN A 14 -15.51 0.73 -19.87
N HIS A 15 -16.14 0.51 -18.72
CA HIS A 15 -17.26 -0.42 -18.53
C HIS A 15 -18.55 0.37 -18.28
N ARG A 16 -19.67 -0.16 -18.78
CA ARG A 16 -21.00 0.29 -18.32
C ARG A 16 -21.09 0.08 -16.81
N LEU A 17 -21.82 0.96 -16.13
CA LEU A 17 -21.92 0.91 -14.67
C LEU A 17 -22.42 -0.44 -14.15
N ASP A 18 -23.49 -1.00 -14.73
CA ASP A 18 -24.05 -2.30 -14.31
C ASP A 18 -23.03 -3.46 -14.44
N ASP A 19 -22.22 -3.45 -15.50
CA ASP A 19 -21.17 -4.46 -15.73
C ASP A 19 -20.03 -4.28 -14.73
N ALA A 20 -19.61 -3.04 -14.47
CA ALA A 20 -18.58 -2.73 -13.47
C ALA A 20 -19.00 -3.18 -12.07
N LEU A 21 -20.23 -2.84 -11.64
CA LEU A 21 -20.77 -3.22 -10.34
C LEU A 21 -20.85 -4.75 -10.19
N ALA A 22 -21.27 -5.47 -11.24
CA ALA A 22 -21.32 -6.93 -11.23
C ALA A 22 -19.91 -7.53 -11.05
N VAL A 23 -18.91 -7.06 -11.80
CA VAL A 23 -17.53 -7.53 -11.67
C VAL A 23 -16.98 -7.26 -10.26
N ILE A 24 -17.21 -6.07 -9.72
CA ILE A 24 -16.76 -5.69 -8.36
C ILE A 24 -17.38 -6.62 -7.32
N ALA A 25 -18.69 -6.87 -7.38
CA ALA A 25 -19.38 -7.76 -6.46
C ALA A 25 -18.91 -9.23 -6.62
N ASP A 26 -18.78 -9.74 -7.85
CA ASP A 26 -18.37 -11.12 -8.14
C ASP A 26 -16.94 -11.43 -7.66
N LEU A 27 -16.04 -10.45 -7.67
CA LEU A 27 -14.70 -10.58 -7.09
C LEU A 27 -14.75 -10.72 -5.55
N GLY A 28 -15.82 -10.22 -4.93
CA GLY A 28 -16.06 -10.26 -3.48
C GLY A 28 -15.72 -8.97 -2.75
N TYR A 29 -15.74 -7.82 -3.44
CA TYR A 29 -15.84 -6.53 -2.77
C TYR A 29 -17.24 -6.35 -2.18
N THR A 30 -17.35 -5.56 -1.12
CA THR A 30 -18.61 -5.31 -0.39
C THR A 30 -19.05 -3.86 -0.44
N ALA A 31 -18.31 -3.02 -1.14
CA ALA A 31 -18.60 -1.62 -1.32
C ALA A 31 -18.13 -1.11 -2.69
N VAL A 32 -18.59 0.07 -3.07
CA VAL A 32 -18.15 0.78 -4.26
C VAL A 32 -17.96 2.26 -3.93
N ALA A 33 -16.89 2.84 -4.48
CA ALA A 33 -16.75 4.29 -4.58
C ALA A 33 -17.31 4.71 -5.94
N LEU A 34 -18.53 5.24 -5.94
CA LEU A 34 -19.22 5.60 -7.17
C LEU A 34 -18.81 7.01 -7.61
N THR A 35 -17.97 7.08 -8.64
CA THR A 35 -17.61 8.35 -9.26
C THR A 35 -18.77 8.83 -10.15
N LEU A 36 -19.32 10.01 -9.83
CA LEU A 36 -20.32 10.66 -10.68
C LEU A 36 -19.65 11.20 -11.93
N ASP A 37 -20.01 10.67 -13.09
CA ASP A 37 -19.46 11.04 -14.39
C ASP A 37 -20.47 10.78 -15.51
N HIS A 38 -20.26 11.42 -16.66
CA HIS A 38 -21.10 11.34 -17.87
C HIS A 38 -21.35 9.89 -18.35
N HIS A 39 -20.42 8.98 -18.10
CA HIS A 39 -20.53 7.58 -18.53
C HIS A 39 -21.30 6.68 -17.55
N HIS A 40 -21.25 6.98 -16.24
CA HIS A 40 -21.79 6.11 -15.20
C HIS A 40 -23.11 6.66 -14.64
N LEU A 41 -23.04 7.76 -13.92
CA LEU A 41 -24.20 8.44 -13.36
C LEU A 41 -23.97 9.95 -13.47
N ASP A 42 -24.59 10.55 -14.49
CA ASP A 42 -24.46 11.97 -14.78
C ASP A 42 -25.40 12.79 -13.88
N PRO A 43 -24.87 13.61 -12.95
CA PRO A 43 -25.68 14.44 -12.05
C PRO A 43 -26.48 15.54 -12.76
N PHE A 44 -26.21 15.81 -14.04
CA PHE A 44 -26.89 16.82 -14.85
C PHE A 44 -27.88 16.23 -15.85
N ALA A 45 -28.01 14.89 -15.94
CA ALA A 45 -28.98 14.26 -16.82
C ALA A 45 -30.42 14.60 -16.41
N ASP A 46 -31.30 14.85 -17.39
CA ASP A 46 -32.72 15.16 -17.16
C ASP A 46 -33.46 14.05 -16.39
N ASP A 47 -32.98 12.80 -16.51
CA ASP A 47 -33.56 11.62 -15.87
C ASP A 47 -32.72 11.08 -14.70
N VAL A 48 -31.79 11.88 -14.15
CA VAL A 48 -30.87 11.47 -13.06
C VAL A 48 -31.58 10.82 -11.87
N VAL A 49 -32.78 11.28 -11.50
CA VAL A 49 -33.56 10.69 -10.40
C VAL A 49 -33.87 9.22 -10.68
N LYS A 50 -34.36 8.90 -11.89
CA LYS A 50 -34.66 7.51 -12.30
C LYS A 50 -33.40 6.69 -12.45
N GLN A 51 -32.31 7.28 -12.94
CA GLN A 51 -31.01 6.60 -13.00
C GLN A 51 -30.52 6.25 -11.59
N THR A 52 -30.63 7.18 -10.65
CA THR A 52 -30.23 7.00 -9.25
C THR A 52 -31.05 5.91 -8.57
N GLU A 53 -32.38 5.88 -8.77
CA GLU A 53 -33.25 4.80 -8.26
C GLU A 53 -32.82 3.42 -8.78
N ARG A 54 -32.47 3.33 -10.07
CA ARG A 54 -31.98 2.08 -10.68
C ARG A 54 -30.64 1.66 -10.10
N VAL A 55 -29.72 2.60 -9.92
CA VAL A 55 -28.41 2.33 -9.32
C VAL A 55 -28.58 1.90 -7.86
N ALA A 56 -29.43 2.57 -7.07
CA ALA A 56 -29.73 2.17 -5.69
C ALA A 56 -30.27 0.73 -5.61
N ALA A 57 -31.25 0.39 -6.46
CA ALA A 57 -31.77 -0.98 -6.54
C ALA A 57 -30.67 -1.98 -6.91
N ARG A 58 -29.80 -1.64 -7.87
CA ARG A 58 -28.71 -2.51 -8.29
C ARG A 58 -27.65 -2.72 -7.20
N LEU A 59 -27.29 -1.68 -6.47
CA LEU A 59 -26.37 -1.75 -5.32
C LEU A 59 -26.96 -2.64 -4.22
N GLN A 60 -28.27 -2.50 -3.94
CA GLN A 60 -28.97 -3.34 -2.98
C GLN A 60 -28.98 -4.81 -3.40
N GLU A 61 -29.27 -5.10 -4.67
CA GLU A 61 -29.24 -6.48 -5.21
C GLU A 61 -27.87 -7.13 -5.06
N LEU A 62 -26.81 -6.35 -5.29
CA LEU A 62 -25.42 -6.81 -5.19
C LEU A 62 -24.86 -6.79 -3.77
N GLY A 63 -25.59 -6.20 -2.81
CA GLY A 63 -25.12 -6.04 -1.43
C GLY A 63 -23.92 -5.10 -1.29
N LEU A 64 -23.79 -4.10 -2.18
CA LEU A 64 -22.71 -3.13 -2.19
C LEU A 64 -23.08 -1.89 -1.38
N ARG A 65 -22.30 -1.58 -0.35
CA ARG A 65 -22.31 -0.26 0.31
C ARG A 65 -21.70 0.79 -0.62
N VAL A 66 -22.08 2.06 -0.50
CA VAL A 66 -21.65 3.09 -1.47
C VAL A 66 -21.17 4.38 -0.80
N VAL A 67 -20.12 4.94 -1.35
CA VAL A 67 -19.72 6.36 -1.20
C VAL A 67 -19.79 7.03 -2.57
N VAL A 68 -20.04 8.33 -2.59
CA VAL A 68 -20.11 9.12 -3.82
C VAL A 68 -18.82 9.91 -4.00
N GLU A 69 -18.22 9.88 -5.18
CA GLU A 69 -17.02 10.64 -5.51
C GLU A 69 -17.28 11.67 -6.60
N THR A 70 -16.55 12.78 -6.54
CA THR A 70 -16.76 13.95 -7.40
C THR A 70 -15.51 14.31 -8.22
N GLY A 71 -14.68 13.31 -8.49
CA GLY A 71 -13.39 13.40 -9.19
C GLY A 71 -13.43 13.22 -10.71
N ALA A 72 -14.61 13.26 -11.34
CA ALA A 72 -14.72 13.13 -12.80
C ALA A 72 -13.95 14.23 -13.56
N ARG A 73 -13.21 13.81 -14.59
CA ARG A 73 -12.23 14.66 -15.28
C ARG A 73 -12.85 15.81 -16.07
N TYR A 74 -13.89 15.56 -16.84
CA TYR A 74 -14.41 16.53 -17.81
C TYR A 74 -15.92 16.78 -17.66
N LEU A 75 -16.47 16.44 -16.50
CA LEU A 75 -17.91 16.52 -16.24
C LEU A 75 -18.44 17.95 -16.34
N LEU A 76 -17.71 18.93 -15.79
CA LEU A 76 -18.14 20.34 -15.74
C LEU A 76 -17.56 21.18 -16.88
N ASP A 77 -16.43 20.76 -17.46
CA ASP A 77 -15.74 21.47 -18.54
C ASP A 77 -15.08 20.45 -19.48
N PRO A 78 -15.47 20.40 -20.77
CA PRO A 78 -14.93 19.42 -21.72
C PRO A 78 -13.48 19.71 -22.12
N CYS A 79 -12.96 20.92 -21.87
CA CYS A 79 -11.63 21.34 -22.26
C CYS A 79 -10.64 21.33 -21.09
N ARG A 80 -11.12 21.53 -19.86
CA ARG A 80 -10.28 21.72 -18.68
C ARG A 80 -10.58 20.67 -17.62
N LYS A 81 -9.59 19.79 -17.36
CA LYS A 81 -9.69 18.74 -16.36
C LYS A 81 -10.11 19.33 -15.00
N HIS A 82 -11.15 18.77 -14.40
CA HIS A 82 -11.70 19.06 -13.07
C HIS A 82 -12.24 20.48 -12.86
N HIS A 83 -12.20 21.35 -13.87
CA HIS A 83 -12.59 22.74 -13.73
C HIS A 83 -14.10 22.92 -13.96
N PRO A 84 -14.78 23.87 -13.27
CA PRO A 84 -14.28 24.68 -12.16
C PRO A 84 -14.17 23.89 -10.86
N THR A 85 -13.29 24.37 -9.97
CA THR A 85 -13.06 23.83 -8.63
C THR A 85 -13.64 24.77 -7.57
N LEU A 86 -13.52 24.43 -6.29
CA LEU A 86 -13.95 25.32 -5.20
C LEU A 86 -13.08 26.57 -5.06
N VAL A 87 -11.92 26.64 -5.74
CA VAL A 87 -11.04 27.82 -5.70
C VAL A 87 -11.04 28.61 -7.01
N SER A 88 -11.84 28.20 -7.99
CA SER A 88 -11.96 28.86 -9.29
C SER A 88 -12.97 30.01 -9.24
N GLU A 89 -12.84 31.02 -10.11
CA GLU A 89 -13.83 32.11 -10.24
C GLU A 89 -15.25 31.59 -10.53
N GLY A 90 -15.37 30.48 -11.26
CA GLY A 90 -16.63 29.78 -11.55
C GLY A 90 -17.14 28.88 -10.40
N GLN A 91 -16.79 29.16 -9.15
CA GLN A 91 -17.07 28.34 -7.97
C GLN A 91 -18.54 27.88 -7.87
N ALA A 92 -19.50 28.73 -8.22
CA ALA A 92 -20.93 28.42 -8.12
C ALA A 92 -21.34 27.14 -8.88
N VAL A 93 -20.68 26.85 -10.00
CA VAL A 93 -20.94 25.61 -10.78
C VAL A 93 -20.44 24.38 -10.03
N ARG A 94 -19.28 24.47 -9.35
CA ARG A 94 -18.76 23.39 -8.52
C ARG A 94 -19.63 23.17 -7.29
N VAL A 95 -20.13 24.24 -6.67
CA VAL A 95 -21.06 24.15 -5.54
C VAL A 95 -22.37 23.48 -5.97
N ASP A 96 -22.96 23.86 -7.11
CA ASP A 96 -24.16 23.20 -7.66
C ASP A 96 -23.93 21.70 -7.88
N PHE A 97 -22.78 21.32 -8.46
CA PHE A 97 -22.42 19.91 -8.62
C PHE A 97 -22.36 19.17 -7.27
N LEU A 98 -21.67 19.72 -6.27
CA LEU A 98 -21.55 19.07 -4.96
C LEU A 98 -22.91 18.97 -4.24
N VAL A 99 -23.81 19.96 -4.42
CA VAL A 99 -25.18 19.91 -3.89
C VAL A 99 -26.00 18.83 -4.57
N ARG A 100 -25.90 18.67 -5.90
CA ARG A 100 -26.50 17.54 -6.63
C ARG A 100 -25.95 16.20 -6.19
N ALA A 101 -24.64 16.12 -5.98
CA ALA A 101 -23.98 14.91 -5.47
C ALA A 101 -24.51 14.55 -4.07
N LYS A 102 -24.78 15.52 -3.19
CA LYS A 102 -25.42 15.28 -1.88
C LYS A 102 -26.84 14.73 -2.03
N GLN A 103 -27.62 15.22 -3.00
CA GLN A 103 -28.95 14.67 -3.30
C GLN A 103 -28.86 13.22 -3.79
N ILE A 104 -27.98 12.94 -4.75
CA ILE A 104 -27.73 11.58 -5.25
C ILE A 104 -27.26 10.67 -4.12
N ALA A 105 -26.33 11.13 -3.28
CA ALA A 105 -25.85 10.36 -2.13
C ALA A 105 -26.98 10.02 -1.15
N LEU A 106 -27.89 10.97 -0.86
CA LEU A 106 -29.07 10.69 -0.05
C LEU A 106 -29.95 9.60 -0.68
N ASP A 107 -30.24 9.73 -1.97
CA ASP A 107 -31.14 8.81 -2.70
C ASP A 107 -30.52 7.41 -2.88
N LEU A 108 -29.19 7.31 -2.95
CA LEU A 108 -28.43 6.05 -2.94
C LEU A 108 -28.29 5.43 -1.55
N GLY A 109 -28.49 6.21 -0.48
CA GLY A 109 -28.14 5.81 0.89
C GLY A 109 -26.61 5.72 1.10
N ALA A 110 -25.84 6.59 0.44
CA ALA A 110 -24.39 6.62 0.53
C ALA A 110 -23.89 7.22 1.85
N ASP A 111 -22.73 6.74 2.32
CA ASP A 111 -22.17 7.21 3.60
C ASP A 111 -21.71 8.67 3.55
N CYS A 112 -21.21 9.11 2.38
CA CYS A 112 -20.74 10.47 2.17
C CYS A 112 -20.59 10.85 0.69
N VAL A 113 -20.31 12.13 0.46
CA VAL A 113 -19.76 12.66 -0.79
C VAL A 113 -18.30 13.08 -0.58
N SER A 114 -17.36 12.48 -1.30
CA SER A 114 -15.95 12.88 -1.32
C SER A 114 -15.70 14.02 -2.29
N PHE A 115 -14.88 14.99 -1.90
CA PHE A 115 -14.45 16.13 -2.73
C PHE A 115 -13.08 16.65 -2.31
N TRP A 116 -12.43 17.40 -3.21
CA TRP A 116 -11.12 18.02 -3.01
C TRP A 116 -11.18 19.55 -3.28
N SER A 117 -10.14 20.30 -2.89
CA SER A 117 -10.15 21.77 -2.89
C SER A 117 -9.93 22.41 -4.27
N GLY A 118 -8.97 21.88 -5.02
CA GLY A 118 -8.49 22.37 -6.31
C GLY A 118 -7.17 23.10 -6.22
N VAL A 119 -6.58 23.39 -7.38
CA VAL A 119 -5.32 24.13 -7.53
C VAL A 119 -5.63 25.62 -7.61
N GLY A 120 -4.98 26.42 -6.76
CA GLY A 120 -5.21 27.86 -6.67
C GLY A 120 -3.98 28.64 -6.18
N SER A 121 -4.06 29.97 -6.28
CA SER A 121 -3.06 30.91 -5.77
C SER A 121 -3.16 31.10 -4.25
N ALA A 122 -2.28 31.91 -3.65
CA ALA A 122 -2.21 32.09 -2.20
C ALA A 122 -3.49 32.66 -1.54
N ASP A 123 -4.33 33.36 -2.30
CA ASP A 123 -5.64 33.91 -1.91
C ASP A 123 -6.80 32.91 -2.03
N ALA A 124 -6.55 31.71 -2.58
CA ALA A 124 -7.56 30.68 -2.79
C ALA A 124 -8.20 30.13 -1.51
N TRP A 125 -7.58 30.35 -0.35
CA TRP A 125 -8.07 29.84 0.93
C TRP A 125 -9.44 30.42 1.33
N ASP A 126 -9.65 31.73 1.12
CA ASP A 126 -10.92 32.37 1.46
C ASP A 126 -12.03 31.98 0.47
N HIS A 127 -11.69 31.80 -0.81
CA HIS A 127 -12.60 31.21 -1.78
C HIS A 127 -13.00 29.79 -1.36
N LEU A 128 -12.04 28.93 -1.02
CA LEU A 128 -12.31 27.56 -0.57
C LEU A 128 -13.28 27.54 0.62
N LYS A 129 -13.03 28.36 1.65
CA LYS A 129 -13.93 28.48 2.82
C LYS A 129 -15.35 28.85 2.42
N SER A 130 -15.49 29.88 1.57
CA SER A 130 -16.80 30.33 1.08
C SER A 130 -17.53 29.20 0.33
N GLY A 131 -16.82 28.46 -0.52
CA GLY A 131 -17.40 27.35 -1.29
C GLY A 131 -17.82 26.18 -0.41
N VAL A 132 -16.98 25.78 0.55
CA VAL A 132 -17.32 24.71 1.50
C VAL A 132 -18.51 25.11 2.38
N ALA A 133 -18.56 26.35 2.87
CA ALA A 133 -19.70 26.87 3.62
C ALA A 133 -21.00 26.81 2.78
N ALA A 134 -20.95 27.24 1.53
CA ALA A 134 -22.10 27.18 0.63
C ALA A 134 -22.62 25.73 0.41
N VAL A 135 -21.72 24.75 0.28
CA VAL A 135 -22.08 23.33 0.16
C VAL A 135 -22.65 22.76 1.46
N LEU A 136 -22.14 23.20 2.62
CA LEU A 136 -22.67 22.78 3.93
C LEU A 136 -24.08 23.32 4.18
N GLU A 137 -24.34 24.57 3.79
CA GLU A 137 -25.62 25.27 3.96
C GLU A 137 -26.70 24.85 2.95
N SER A 138 -26.30 24.23 1.83
CA SER A 138 -27.20 23.89 0.72
C SER A 138 -27.42 22.39 0.55
N GLY A 139 -28.63 21.99 0.11
CA GLY A 139 -28.96 20.59 -0.16
C GLY A 139 -29.20 19.76 1.12
N PRO A 140 -29.29 18.42 0.99
CA PRO A 140 -29.60 17.55 2.12
C PRO A 140 -28.45 17.42 3.11
N SER A 141 -28.74 16.97 4.33
CA SER A 141 -27.75 16.75 5.40
C SER A 141 -26.98 15.42 5.22
N VAL A 142 -26.09 15.37 4.23
CA VAL A 142 -25.18 14.25 3.96
C VAL A 142 -23.75 14.67 4.35
N PRO A 143 -22.95 13.80 5.01
CA PRO A 143 -21.54 14.08 5.27
C PRO A 143 -20.76 14.33 3.97
N ILE A 144 -19.90 15.35 3.99
CA ILE A 144 -18.97 15.64 2.91
C ILE A 144 -17.54 15.40 3.41
N GLY A 145 -16.81 14.52 2.72
CA GLY A 145 -15.42 14.19 3.02
C GLY A 145 -14.48 15.06 2.21
N LEU A 146 -13.74 15.95 2.88
CA LEU A 146 -12.66 16.69 2.24
C LEU A 146 -11.43 15.77 2.14
N GLU A 147 -10.97 15.59 0.91
CA GLU A 147 -9.75 14.88 0.55
C GLU A 147 -8.59 15.87 0.40
N PRO A 148 -7.53 15.75 1.22
CA PRO A 148 -6.25 16.40 0.94
C PRO A 148 -5.60 15.75 -0.28
N GLU A 149 -5.13 16.56 -1.23
CA GLU A 149 -4.58 16.05 -2.49
C GLU A 149 -3.29 16.79 -2.93
N PRO A 150 -2.23 16.05 -3.35
CA PRO A 150 -0.95 16.65 -3.73
C PRO A 150 -1.07 17.74 -4.81
N GLY A 151 -0.48 18.91 -4.52
CA GLY A 151 -0.49 20.09 -5.40
C GLY A 151 -1.77 20.93 -5.34
N MET A 152 -2.73 20.61 -4.47
CA MET A 152 -3.93 21.42 -4.24
C MET A 152 -3.78 22.39 -3.05
N VAL A 153 -4.74 23.31 -2.89
CA VAL A 153 -4.77 24.28 -1.78
C VAL A 153 -4.83 23.58 -0.41
N VAL A 154 -5.54 22.45 -0.33
CA VAL A 154 -5.48 21.51 0.79
C VAL A 154 -4.76 20.28 0.29
N GLU A 155 -3.47 20.22 0.58
CA GLU A 155 -2.56 19.14 0.19
C GLU A 155 -2.41 18.10 1.29
N ARG A 156 -2.49 18.52 2.56
CA ARG A 156 -2.26 17.69 3.73
C ARG A 156 -3.43 17.69 4.71
N LEU A 157 -3.47 16.67 5.55
CA LEU A 157 -4.45 16.44 6.61
C LEU A 157 -4.45 17.60 7.63
N ASP A 158 -3.28 18.15 7.98
CA ASP A 158 -3.21 19.30 8.90
C ASP A 158 -3.95 20.53 8.34
N GLN A 159 -3.86 20.75 7.03
CA GLN A 159 -4.58 21.83 6.35
C GLN A 159 -6.10 21.55 6.29
N ALA A 160 -6.52 20.31 6.05
CA ALA A 160 -7.94 19.95 6.08
C ALA A 160 -8.56 20.15 7.47
N LEU A 161 -7.85 19.72 8.53
CA LEU A 161 -8.26 19.92 9.92
C LEU A 161 -8.30 21.42 10.30
N ARG A 162 -7.33 22.20 9.81
CA ARG A 162 -7.33 23.65 9.96
C ARG A 162 -8.55 24.29 9.30
N LEU A 163 -8.87 23.92 8.06
CA LEU A 163 -10.05 24.44 7.36
C LEU A 163 -11.33 24.16 8.14
N ARG A 164 -11.48 22.91 8.63
CA ARG A 164 -12.62 22.52 9.47
C ARG A 164 -12.71 23.37 10.75
N THR A 165 -11.57 23.64 11.40
CA THR A 165 -11.51 24.47 12.60
C THR A 165 -11.92 25.93 12.30
N GLU A 166 -11.42 26.51 11.20
CA GLU A 166 -11.76 27.88 10.78
C GLU A 166 -13.24 28.03 10.39
N LEU A 167 -13.89 26.94 9.95
CA LEU A 167 -15.33 26.89 9.67
C LEU A 167 -16.19 26.55 10.91
N GLY A 168 -15.59 26.48 12.10
CA GLY A 168 -16.32 26.25 13.35
C GLY A 168 -16.64 24.79 13.66
N ASN A 169 -15.86 23.85 13.12
CA ASN A 169 -15.99 22.40 13.35
C ASN A 169 -17.37 21.81 13.00
N PRO A 170 -17.91 22.06 11.79
CA PRO A 170 -19.22 21.52 11.41
C PRO A 170 -19.23 19.99 11.42
N ASP A 171 -20.35 19.39 11.88
CA ASP A 171 -20.49 17.94 12.02
C ASP A 171 -20.49 17.20 10.68
N LEU A 172 -20.96 17.86 9.62
CA LEU A 172 -21.06 17.28 8.28
C LEU A 172 -19.75 17.39 7.47
N LEU A 173 -18.79 18.23 7.88
CA LEU A 173 -17.48 18.28 7.24
C LEU A 173 -16.55 17.26 7.89
N ARG A 174 -16.27 16.20 7.15
CA ARG A 174 -15.47 15.04 7.54
C ARG A 174 -14.25 14.93 6.63
N ILE A 175 -13.47 13.87 6.81
CA ILE A 175 -12.24 13.62 6.05
C ILE A 175 -12.43 12.39 5.18
N THR A 176 -12.16 12.56 3.89
CA THR A 176 -11.75 11.44 3.03
C THR A 176 -10.23 11.38 3.08
N LEU A 177 -9.66 10.21 3.32
CA LEU A 177 -8.21 10.05 3.35
C LEU A 177 -7.77 9.08 2.25
N ASP A 178 -7.04 9.60 1.27
CA ASP A 178 -6.27 8.78 0.36
C ASP A 178 -4.92 8.42 1.01
N VAL A 179 -4.67 7.12 1.15
CA VAL A 179 -3.47 6.63 1.85
C VAL A 179 -2.22 6.70 0.99
N GLY A 180 -2.35 6.69 -0.34
CA GLY A 180 -1.27 6.97 -1.28
C GLY A 180 -0.81 8.42 -1.18
N HIS A 181 -1.75 9.37 -1.07
CA HIS A 181 -1.43 10.78 -0.83
C HIS A 181 -0.65 10.96 0.48
N CYS A 182 -0.98 10.19 1.52
CA CYS A 182 -0.19 10.20 2.75
C CYS A 182 1.28 9.82 2.49
N VAL A 183 1.53 8.80 1.67
CA VAL A 183 2.90 8.41 1.30
C VAL A 183 3.60 9.49 0.47
N ALA A 184 2.86 10.17 -0.42
CA ALA A 184 3.43 11.15 -1.32
C ALA A 184 3.83 12.47 -0.64
N VAL A 185 3.01 13.00 0.29
CA VAL A 185 3.17 14.37 0.81
C VAL A 185 3.11 14.53 2.33
N GLU A 186 2.65 13.53 3.08
CA GLU A 186 2.58 13.66 4.54
C GLU A 186 3.95 13.40 5.18
N PRO A 187 4.30 14.13 6.25
CA PRO A 187 5.52 13.85 7.00
C PRO A 187 5.43 12.58 7.85
N GLN A 188 4.24 12.00 7.98
CA GLN A 188 3.97 10.79 8.75
C GLN A 188 3.44 9.68 7.84
N ASP A 189 3.53 8.42 8.28
CA ASP A 189 2.94 7.31 7.55
C ASP A 189 1.39 7.36 7.53
N ALA A 190 0.79 6.67 6.56
CA ALA A 190 -0.66 6.61 6.41
C ALA A 190 -1.38 6.10 7.67
N ALA A 191 -0.77 5.16 8.42
CA ALA A 191 -1.33 4.62 9.65
C ALA A 191 -1.43 5.71 10.75
N ALA A 192 -0.46 6.62 10.82
CA ALA A 192 -0.47 7.77 11.73
C ALA A 192 -1.49 8.82 11.29
N CYS A 193 -1.58 9.11 9.99
CA CYS A 193 -2.63 9.98 9.44
C CYS A 193 -4.04 9.45 9.75
N ILE A 194 -4.27 8.14 9.65
CA ILE A 194 -5.53 7.49 10.05
C ILE A 194 -5.83 7.73 11.54
N ARG A 195 -4.84 7.52 12.42
CA ARG A 195 -5.01 7.76 13.85
C ARG A 195 -5.28 9.24 14.18
N GLN A 196 -4.65 10.15 13.44
CA GLN A 196 -4.85 11.59 13.59
C GLN A 196 -6.25 12.03 13.14
N ALA A 197 -6.74 11.49 12.02
CA ALA A 197 -8.08 11.79 11.51
C ALA A 197 -9.18 11.17 12.41
N GLY A 198 -8.97 9.95 12.91
CA GLY A 198 -9.82 9.31 13.92
C GLY A 198 -11.30 9.27 13.52
N GLU A 199 -12.18 9.74 14.41
CA GLU A 199 -13.64 9.78 14.20
C GLU A 199 -14.10 10.74 13.08
N LEU A 200 -13.18 11.54 12.51
CA LEU A 200 -13.50 12.39 11.36
C LEU A 200 -13.44 11.62 10.03
N LEU A 201 -12.84 10.43 9.98
CA LEU A 201 -12.78 9.63 8.76
C LEU A 201 -14.17 9.14 8.37
N VAL A 202 -14.57 9.47 7.14
CA VAL A 202 -15.83 9.00 6.54
C VAL A 202 -15.60 8.10 5.33
N ASN A 203 -14.52 8.33 4.58
CA ASN A 203 -14.11 7.51 3.42
C ASN A 203 -12.59 7.33 3.41
N VAL A 204 -12.12 6.21 2.86
CA VAL A 204 -10.69 5.94 2.65
C VAL A 204 -10.48 5.47 1.22
N GLN A 205 -9.53 6.09 0.53
CA GLN A 205 -9.07 5.65 -0.79
C GLN A 205 -7.77 4.87 -0.62
N LEU A 206 -7.70 3.70 -1.28
CA LEU A 206 -6.63 2.72 -1.14
C LEU A 206 -5.91 2.51 -2.46
N ASP A 207 -4.66 2.91 -2.49
CA ASP A 207 -3.73 2.71 -3.59
C ASP A 207 -2.30 2.72 -3.03
N ASP A 208 -1.29 2.69 -3.90
CA ASP A 208 0.10 2.81 -3.49
C ASP A 208 0.74 4.00 -4.21
N MET A 209 1.74 4.62 -3.58
CA MET A 209 2.47 5.75 -4.14
C MET A 209 3.94 5.73 -3.72
N LEU A 210 4.76 6.52 -4.41
CA LEU A 210 6.13 6.81 -4.01
C LEU A 210 6.19 8.18 -3.31
N PRO A 211 7.12 8.39 -2.36
CA PRO A 211 7.36 9.70 -1.77
C PRO A 211 7.63 10.76 -2.83
N ASP A 212 7.06 11.96 -2.65
CA ASP A 212 7.19 13.12 -3.53
C ASP A 212 6.63 12.94 -4.96
N VAL A 213 5.92 11.83 -5.24
CA VAL A 213 5.36 11.52 -6.57
C VAL A 213 3.85 11.28 -6.46
N HIS A 214 3.06 12.15 -7.08
CA HIS A 214 1.61 11.97 -7.20
C HIS A 214 1.28 11.06 -8.40
N GLU A 215 1.37 9.75 -8.18
CA GLU A 215 1.00 8.70 -9.13
C GLU A 215 0.37 7.52 -8.39
N HIS A 216 -0.92 7.24 -8.65
CA HIS A 216 -1.63 6.09 -8.12
C HIS A 216 -1.10 4.78 -8.75
N LEU A 217 -0.54 3.90 -7.93
CA LEU A 217 0.07 2.62 -8.31
C LEU A 217 -0.69 1.44 -7.70
N GLU A 218 -0.53 0.25 -8.30
CA GLU A 218 -1.00 -0.99 -7.69
C GLU A 218 -0.23 -1.31 -6.40
N PHE A 219 -0.87 -1.99 -5.44
CA PHE A 219 -0.22 -2.36 -4.17
C PHE A 219 1.08 -3.16 -4.38
N GLY A 220 2.16 -2.70 -3.75
CA GLY A 220 3.48 -3.28 -3.83
C GLY A 220 4.38 -2.64 -4.90
N GLU A 221 3.87 -1.68 -5.66
CA GLU A 221 4.66 -0.87 -6.60
C GLU A 221 5.10 0.48 -5.99
N GLY A 222 4.51 0.88 -4.86
CA GLY A 222 4.92 2.06 -4.10
C GLY A 222 5.56 1.71 -2.75
N GLN A 223 5.35 2.56 -1.74
CA GLN A 223 5.93 2.44 -0.40
C GLN A 223 4.89 2.41 0.74
N LEU A 224 3.60 2.22 0.43
CA LEU A 224 2.57 2.09 1.44
C LEU A 224 2.78 0.82 2.30
N ASP A 225 2.81 1.00 3.63
CA ASP A 225 2.64 -0.12 4.57
C ASP A 225 1.16 -0.51 4.66
N LEU A 226 0.68 -1.27 3.67
CA LEU A 226 -0.72 -1.68 3.59
C LEU A 226 -1.20 -2.45 4.85
N PRO A 227 -0.46 -3.44 5.40
CA PRO A 227 -0.85 -4.09 6.65
C PRO A 227 -1.02 -3.11 7.82
N ALA A 228 -0.07 -2.19 8.04
CA ALA A 228 -0.18 -1.21 9.13
C ALA A 228 -1.34 -0.24 8.92
N THR A 229 -1.60 0.16 7.68
CA THR A 229 -2.74 1.01 7.29
C THR A 229 -4.08 0.33 7.62
N LEU A 230 -4.28 -0.92 7.21
CA LEU A 230 -5.52 -1.66 7.54
C LEU A 230 -5.65 -1.94 9.04
N ALA A 231 -4.53 -2.19 9.72
CA ALA A 231 -4.49 -2.34 11.18
C ALA A 231 -4.91 -1.05 11.89
N ALA A 232 -4.47 0.12 11.40
CA ALA A 232 -4.84 1.42 11.96
C ALA A 232 -6.34 1.70 11.80
N LEU A 233 -6.94 1.40 10.64
CA LEU A 233 -8.39 1.51 10.44
C LEU A 233 -9.18 0.66 11.44
N THR A 234 -8.75 -0.59 11.63
CA THR A 234 -9.35 -1.48 12.64
C THR A 234 -9.15 -0.92 14.05
N GLY A 235 -7.94 -0.41 14.35
CA GLY A 235 -7.56 0.10 15.66
C GLY A 235 -8.34 1.34 16.09
N ILE A 236 -8.74 2.21 15.16
CA ILE A 236 -9.63 3.34 15.43
C ILE A 236 -11.11 2.97 15.39
N GLY A 237 -11.45 1.71 15.10
CA GLY A 237 -12.84 1.25 14.98
C GLY A 237 -13.55 1.77 13.73
N TYR A 238 -12.83 2.02 12.63
CA TYR A 238 -13.44 2.47 11.38
C TYR A 238 -14.41 1.42 10.83
N THR A 239 -15.60 1.87 10.40
CA THR A 239 -16.69 1.00 9.91
C THR A 239 -17.23 1.42 8.53
N GLY A 240 -16.62 2.42 7.90
CA GLY A 240 -17.03 2.94 6.59
C GLY A 240 -16.48 2.13 5.42
N VAL A 241 -16.27 2.81 4.29
CA VAL A 241 -15.74 2.25 3.05
C VAL A 241 -14.26 2.58 2.90
N ALA A 242 -13.45 1.56 2.65
CA ALA A 242 -12.08 1.69 2.19
C ALA A 242 -11.99 1.12 0.77
N ALA A 243 -11.97 1.99 -0.24
CA ALA A 243 -12.12 1.62 -1.64
C ALA A 243 -10.83 1.82 -2.44
N VAL A 244 -10.54 0.91 -3.35
CA VAL A 244 -9.36 1.01 -4.22
C VAL A 244 -9.52 2.11 -5.26
N GLU A 245 -8.54 3.01 -5.35
CA GLU A 245 -8.57 4.23 -6.19
C GLU A 245 -7.50 4.13 -7.30
N LEU A 246 -7.87 3.63 -8.50
CA LEU A 246 -6.91 3.40 -9.60
C LEU A 246 -7.42 3.95 -10.95
N PRO A 247 -7.62 5.28 -11.08
CA PRO A 247 -8.29 5.90 -12.23
C PRO A 247 -7.53 5.75 -13.56
N ARG A 248 -6.25 5.35 -13.55
CA ARG A 248 -5.43 5.13 -14.76
C ARG A 248 -5.38 3.67 -15.23
N HIS A 249 -6.01 2.77 -14.48
CA HIS A 249 -5.93 1.32 -14.71
C HIS A 249 -7.19 0.73 -15.38
N SER A 250 -8.11 1.59 -15.85
CA SER A 250 -9.35 1.20 -16.55
C SER A 250 -9.14 0.30 -17.78
N HIS A 251 -7.95 0.25 -18.36
CA HIS A 251 -7.62 -0.62 -19.50
C HIS A 251 -7.52 -2.11 -19.12
N ALA A 252 -7.32 -2.44 -17.83
CA ALA A 252 -7.18 -3.80 -17.31
C ALA A 252 -8.01 -4.01 -16.02
N ALA A 253 -9.13 -3.29 -15.89
CA ALA A 253 -9.86 -3.12 -14.64
C ALA A 253 -10.20 -4.43 -13.88
N PRO A 254 -10.73 -5.50 -14.52
CA PRO A 254 -11.05 -6.74 -13.79
C PRO A 254 -9.82 -7.42 -13.19
N ASP A 255 -8.70 -7.46 -13.92
CA ASP A 255 -7.47 -8.10 -13.46
C ASP A 255 -6.79 -7.31 -12.34
N VAL A 256 -6.80 -5.98 -12.46
CA VAL A 256 -6.29 -5.05 -11.45
C VAL A 256 -7.12 -5.15 -10.17
N ALA A 257 -8.46 -5.11 -10.27
CA ALA A 257 -9.36 -5.27 -9.14
C ALA A 257 -9.17 -6.63 -8.44
N ALA A 258 -8.96 -7.71 -9.20
CA ALA A 258 -8.70 -9.03 -8.62
C ALA A 258 -7.34 -9.10 -7.90
N ARG A 259 -6.29 -8.44 -8.44
CA ARG A 259 -4.98 -8.35 -7.77
C ARG A 259 -5.06 -7.50 -6.50
N ALA A 260 -5.72 -6.35 -6.56
CA ALA A 260 -5.90 -5.46 -5.43
C ALA A 260 -6.62 -6.16 -4.27
N LEU A 261 -7.70 -6.88 -4.53
CA LEU A 261 -8.43 -7.61 -3.49
C LEU A 261 -7.58 -8.73 -2.84
N ARG A 262 -6.73 -9.41 -3.63
CA ARG A 262 -5.78 -10.39 -3.09
C ARG A 262 -4.75 -9.73 -2.18
N ALA A 263 -4.22 -8.58 -2.57
CA ALA A 263 -3.27 -7.82 -1.75
C ALA A 263 -3.92 -7.35 -0.43
N LEU A 264 -5.15 -6.82 -0.50
CA LEU A 264 -5.91 -6.40 0.68
C LEU A 264 -6.17 -7.55 1.65
N ARG A 265 -6.61 -8.72 1.16
CA ARG A 265 -6.83 -9.91 2.00
C ARG A 265 -5.53 -10.45 2.61
N ALA A 266 -4.43 -10.41 1.87
CA ALA A 266 -3.12 -10.81 2.39
C ALA A 266 -2.62 -9.84 3.48
N ALA A 267 -2.84 -8.54 3.29
CA ALA A 267 -2.49 -7.50 4.26
C ALA A 267 -3.35 -7.57 5.53
N GLU A 268 -4.67 -7.82 5.40
CA GLU A 268 -5.56 -8.07 6.54
C GLU A 268 -5.08 -9.27 7.36
N TRP A 269 -4.83 -10.41 6.70
CA TRP A 269 -4.33 -11.60 7.38
C TRP A 269 -3.02 -11.32 8.12
N LEU A 270 -2.10 -10.57 7.51
CA LEU A 270 -0.82 -10.25 8.12
C LEU A 270 -0.96 -9.32 9.32
N ALA A 271 -1.81 -8.28 9.23
CA ALA A 271 -2.11 -7.40 10.35
C ALA A 271 -2.71 -8.16 11.54
N ASP A 272 -3.63 -9.09 11.29
CA ASP A 272 -4.21 -9.95 12.33
C ASP A 272 -3.20 -10.93 12.91
N ALA A 273 -2.33 -11.51 12.05
CA ALA A 273 -1.29 -12.42 12.49
C ALA A 273 -0.24 -11.73 13.35
N GLU A 274 0.19 -10.51 13.01
CA GLU A 274 1.09 -9.69 13.84
C GLU A 274 0.47 -9.39 15.21
N ARG A 275 -0.82 -9.02 15.23
CA ARG A 275 -1.55 -8.77 16.48
C ARG A 275 -1.63 -10.03 17.35
N ALA A 276 -1.91 -11.18 16.74
CA ALA A 276 -1.97 -12.46 17.42
C ALA A 276 -0.61 -12.85 18.02
N VAL A 277 0.48 -12.70 17.27
CA VAL A 277 1.85 -12.96 17.75
C VAL A 277 2.22 -12.03 18.91
N ARG A 278 1.87 -10.75 18.85
CA ARG A 278 2.12 -9.81 19.95
C ARG A 278 1.34 -10.15 21.22
N ALA A 279 0.14 -10.72 21.08
CA ALA A 279 -0.70 -11.12 22.20
C ALA A 279 -0.30 -12.47 22.82
N ASP A 280 0.08 -13.43 21.99
CA ASP A 280 0.57 -14.75 22.39
C ASP A 280 1.73 -15.15 21.47
N PRO A 281 2.99 -14.99 21.91
CA PRO A 281 4.15 -15.31 21.09
C PRO A 281 4.19 -16.78 20.63
N GLY A 282 3.51 -17.70 21.32
CA GLY A 282 3.49 -19.13 21.00
C GLY A 282 2.81 -19.45 19.66
N VAL A 283 1.89 -18.59 19.19
CA VAL A 283 1.18 -18.81 17.92
C VAL A 283 2.08 -18.67 16.69
N ILE A 284 3.29 -18.13 16.85
CA ILE A 284 4.28 -17.98 15.77
C ILE A 284 4.57 -19.32 15.07
N ASP A 285 4.60 -20.42 15.81
CA ASP A 285 4.87 -21.77 15.28
C ASP A 285 3.80 -22.22 14.28
N THR A 286 2.61 -21.60 14.30
CA THR A 286 1.51 -21.87 13.38
C THR A 286 1.37 -20.82 12.28
N LEU A 287 1.55 -19.54 12.61
CA LEU A 287 1.34 -18.43 11.68
C LEU A 287 2.52 -18.23 10.73
N PHE A 288 3.75 -18.48 11.19
CA PHE A 288 4.95 -18.34 10.37
C PHE A 288 4.97 -19.31 9.16
N PRO A 289 4.62 -20.60 9.31
CA PRO A 289 4.39 -21.49 8.17
C PRO A 289 3.20 -21.06 7.30
N ALA A 290 2.10 -20.62 7.93
CA ALA A 290 0.86 -20.27 7.22
C ALA A 290 0.99 -19.06 6.28
N ALA A 291 1.97 -18.18 6.52
CA ALA A 291 2.29 -17.03 5.67
C ALA A 291 2.42 -17.39 4.17
N GLY A 292 2.96 -18.57 3.86
CA GLY A 292 3.10 -19.03 2.47
C GLY A 292 1.76 -19.17 1.75
N ARG A 293 0.74 -19.71 2.43
CA ARG A 293 -0.60 -19.89 1.85
C ARG A 293 -1.42 -18.60 1.86
N ALA A 294 -1.26 -17.79 2.90
CA ALA A 294 -2.04 -16.58 3.09
C ALA A 294 -1.58 -15.42 2.18
N VAL A 295 -0.27 -15.29 1.96
CA VAL A 295 0.32 -14.12 1.27
C VAL A 295 0.88 -14.47 -0.10
N GLY A 296 1.26 -15.74 -0.35
CA GLY A 296 1.79 -16.17 -1.64
C GLY A 296 3.15 -15.54 -1.97
N ALA A 297 3.23 -14.73 -3.03
CA ALA A 297 4.50 -14.16 -3.52
C ALA A 297 5.21 -13.28 -2.47
N GLY A 298 4.46 -12.61 -1.58
CA GLY A 298 4.99 -11.77 -0.50
C GLY A 298 5.33 -12.51 0.81
N GLN A 299 5.29 -13.84 0.83
CA GLN A 299 5.45 -14.64 2.06
C GLN A 299 6.74 -14.38 2.85
N ASP A 300 7.84 -14.04 2.18
CA ASP A 300 9.11 -13.80 2.87
C ASP A 300 9.06 -12.49 3.67
N ALA A 301 8.49 -11.43 3.09
CA ALA A 301 8.29 -10.15 3.79
C ALA A 301 7.30 -10.31 4.95
N ALA A 302 6.22 -11.06 4.75
CA ALA A 302 5.27 -11.39 5.80
C ALA A 302 5.95 -12.13 6.97
N ARG A 303 6.79 -13.12 6.67
CA ARG A 303 7.57 -13.84 7.69
C ARG A 303 8.52 -12.94 8.46
N VAL A 304 9.21 -12.01 7.79
CA VAL A 304 10.06 -11.03 8.47
C VAL A 304 9.23 -10.21 9.45
N ARG A 305 8.08 -9.69 9.05
CA ARG A 305 7.21 -8.91 9.94
C ARG A 305 6.68 -9.70 11.14
N LEU A 306 6.28 -10.96 10.93
CA LEU A 306 5.89 -11.85 12.02
C LEU A 306 7.04 -12.11 13.00
N LEU A 307 8.27 -12.26 12.50
CA LEU A 307 9.47 -12.44 13.32
C LEU A 307 9.83 -11.17 14.08
N THR A 308 9.67 -9.98 13.48
CA THR A 308 9.83 -8.70 14.18
C THR A 308 8.81 -8.59 15.32
N ALA A 309 7.53 -8.84 15.02
CA ALA A 309 6.46 -8.83 16.02
C ALA A 309 6.73 -9.82 17.16
N PHE A 310 7.20 -11.03 16.84
CA PHE A 310 7.59 -12.04 17.83
C PHE A 310 8.79 -11.58 18.67
N ALA A 311 9.82 -11.01 18.05
CA ALA A 311 11.03 -10.58 18.73
C ALA A 311 10.79 -9.40 19.70
N ASP A 312 9.78 -8.58 19.44
CA ASP A 312 9.40 -7.46 20.31
C ASP A 312 8.81 -7.91 21.65
N VAL A 313 8.16 -9.08 21.69
CA VAL A 313 7.40 -9.54 22.87
C VAL A 313 7.91 -10.86 23.48
N SER A 314 8.78 -11.59 22.79
CA SER A 314 9.33 -12.86 23.27
C SER A 314 10.47 -12.65 24.27
N ASP A 315 10.44 -13.42 25.37
CA ASP A 315 11.53 -13.49 26.35
C ASP A 315 12.80 -14.17 25.79
N ASP A 316 12.62 -15.10 24.85
CA ASP A 316 13.70 -15.81 24.15
C ASP A 316 13.41 -15.87 22.63
N PRO A 317 13.66 -14.75 21.90
CA PRO A 317 13.49 -14.73 20.46
C PRO A 317 14.47 -15.67 19.74
N VAL A 318 15.60 -15.99 20.37
CA VAL A 318 16.68 -16.78 19.76
C VAL A 318 16.28 -18.23 19.61
N ASP A 319 15.68 -18.82 20.65
CA ASP A 319 15.13 -20.16 20.57
C ASP A 319 14.05 -20.27 19.48
N GLY A 320 13.14 -19.29 19.44
CA GLY A 320 12.08 -19.24 18.42
C GLY A 320 12.62 -19.23 16.99
N PHE A 321 13.55 -18.32 16.67
CA PHE A 321 14.18 -18.27 15.35
C PHE A 321 14.92 -19.57 15.02
N THR A 322 15.66 -20.12 15.99
CA THR A 322 16.42 -21.37 15.80
C THR A 322 15.48 -22.55 15.54
N ARG A 323 14.36 -22.65 16.27
CA ARG A 323 13.34 -23.68 16.10
C ARG A 323 12.67 -23.57 14.73
N LEU A 324 12.21 -22.39 14.35
CA LEU A 324 11.58 -22.13 13.06
C LEU A 324 12.52 -22.43 11.88
N TYR A 325 13.81 -22.14 12.02
CA TYR A 325 14.80 -22.48 11.02
C TYR A 325 15.07 -24.00 10.96
N ARG A 326 15.28 -24.63 12.12
CA ARG A 326 15.69 -26.05 12.19
C ARG A 326 14.62 -27.01 11.65
N TYR A 327 13.35 -26.71 11.90
CA TYR A 327 12.23 -27.55 11.51
C TYR A 327 11.44 -27.03 10.31
N GLY A 328 11.84 -25.88 9.76
CA GLY A 328 11.16 -25.24 8.63
C GLY A 328 11.57 -25.82 7.28
N THR A 329 10.67 -25.65 6.32
CA THR A 329 10.94 -25.82 4.88
C THR A 329 11.98 -24.82 4.38
N SER A 330 12.51 -25.01 3.18
CA SER A 330 13.44 -24.07 2.54
C SER A 330 12.90 -22.63 2.46
N ALA A 331 11.59 -22.47 2.23
CA ALA A 331 10.96 -21.15 2.19
C ALA A 331 10.87 -20.50 3.58
N GLU A 332 10.56 -21.29 4.60
CA GLU A 332 10.52 -20.85 6.00
C GLU A 332 11.90 -20.48 6.52
N ARG A 333 12.91 -21.33 6.26
CA ARG A 333 14.33 -21.06 6.56
C ARG A 333 14.82 -19.78 5.90
N ARG A 334 14.47 -19.57 4.64
CA ARG A 334 14.77 -18.32 3.92
C ARG A 334 14.12 -17.11 4.59
N GLY A 335 12.88 -17.25 5.05
CA GLY A 335 12.19 -16.23 5.85
C GLY A 335 12.94 -15.90 7.15
N VAL A 336 13.40 -16.92 7.89
CA VAL A 336 14.18 -16.71 9.12
C VAL A 336 15.49 -15.96 8.83
N LEU A 337 16.24 -16.39 7.81
CA LEU A 337 17.50 -15.74 7.42
C LEU A 337 17.32 -14.26 7.08
N ARG A 338 16.25 -13.92 6.34
CA ARG A 338 15.90 -12.53 6.04
C ARG A 338 15.51 -11.74 7.30
N GLY A 339 14.81 -12.38 8.24
CA GLY A 339 14.41 -11.78 9.50
C GLY A 339 15.55 -11.55 10.50
N LEU A 340 16.71 -12.19 10.31
CA LEU A 340 17.87 -12.01 11.21
C LEU A 340 18.34 -10.55 11.29
N ALA A 341 18.18 -9.78 10.21
CA ALA A 341 18.56 -8.37 10.19
C ALA A 341 17.82 -7.55 11.27
N GLU A 342 16.58 -7.91 11.55
CA GLU A 342 15.71 -7.27 12.54
C GLU A 342 16.10 -7.60 13.99
N MET A 343 16.74 -8.76 14.22
CA MET A 343 17.28 -9.08 15.54
C MET A 343 18.51 -8.23 15.89
N GLY A 344 19.17 -7.63 14.90
CA GLY A 344 20.39 -6.85 15.09
C GLY A 344 21.43 -7.59 15.96
N ASP A 345 21.94 -6.89 16.97
CA ASP A 345 22.98 -7.40 17.87
C ASP A 345 22.44 -8.24 19.04
N ARG A 346 21.13 -8.56 19.07
CA ARG A 346 20.51 -9.28 20.20
C ARG A 346 21.00 -10.72 20.34
N ALA A 347 21.44 -11.36 19.25
CA ALA A 347 21.81 -12.77 19.24
C ALA A 347 22.84 -13.15 18.15
N PRO A 348 24.02 -12.50 18.12
CA PRO A 348 24.97 -12.65 17.02
C PRO A 348 25.46 -14.09 16.87
N ALA A 349 25.75 -14.80 17.95
CA ALA A 349 26.27 -16.17 17.89
C ALA A 349 25.27 -17.16 17.26
N ALA A 350 23.99 -17.08 17.65
CA ALA A 350 22.95 -17.93 17.09
C ALA A 350 22.69 -17.59 15.62
N GLY A 351 22.55 -16.31 15.28
CA GLY A 351 22.36 -15.89 13.89
C GLY A 351 23.54 -16.28 12.99
N ILE A 352 24.79 -16.17 13.47
CA ILE A 352 25.97 -16.65 12.74
C ILE A 352 25.87 -18.15 12.48
N ALA A 353 25.48 -18.95 13.48
CA ALA A 353 25.33 -20.40 13.31
C ALA A 353 24.28 -20.75 12.23
N LEU A 354 23.15 -20.04 12.18
CA LEU A 354 22.12 -20.22 11.16
C LEU A 354 22.61 -19.82 9.76
N VAL A 355 23.30 -18.69 9.65
CA VAL A 355 23.91 -18.23 8.38
C VAL A 355 24.94 -19.22 7.88
N GLU A 356 25.85 -19.69 8.74
CA GLU A 356 26.85 -20.67 8.35
C GLU A 356 26.23 -22.00 7.92
N ASP A 357 25.18 -22.46 8.58
CA ASP A 357 24.43 -23.63 8.15
C ASP A 357 23.81 -23.44 6.76
N ALA A 358 23.17 -22.30 6.52
CA ALA A 358 22.61 -21.97 5.20
C ALA A 358 23.69 -21.92 4.12
N LEU A 359 24.87 -21.37 4.42
CA LEU A 359 26.03 -21.34 3.54
C LEU A 359 26.64 -22.73 3.28
N ARG A 360 26.34 -23.76 4.09
CA ARG A 360 26.71 -25.15 3.81
C ARG A 360 25.71 -25.85 2.88
N SER A 361 24.48 -25.36 2.78
CA SER A 361 23.44 -25.92 1.89
C SER A 361 23.75 -25.70 0.39
N ASN A 362 23.20 -26.53 -0.49
CA ASN A 362 23.28 -26.34 -1.95
C ASN A 362 22.01 -25.70 -2.53
N GLU A 363 21.19 -25.07 -1.69
CA GLU A 363 19.98 -24.38 -2.12
C GLU A 363 20.27 -22.91 -2.38
N THR A 364 20.12 -22.49 -3.65
CA THR A 364 20.45 -21.12 -4.07
C THR A 364 19.69 -20.05 -3.28
N GLY A 365 18.42 -20.29 -2.98
CA GLY A 365 17.59 -19.36 -2.20
C GLY A 365 18.06 -19.18 -0.75
N LEU A 366 18.59 -20.22 -0.11
CA LEU A 366 19.14 -20.13 1.25
C LEU A 366 20.49 -19.44 1.26
N VAL A 367 21.37 -19.78 0.32
CA VAL A 367 22.69 -19.13 0.18
C VAL A 367 22.52 -17.63 -0.11
N ALA A 368 21.59 -17.27 -1.00
CA ALA A 368 21.29 -15.87 -1.29
C ALA A 368 20.78 -15.12 -0.04
N ALA A 369 19.82 -15.69 0.70
CA ALA A 369 19.29 -15.06 1.91
C ALA A 369 20.32 -14.98 3.06
N ALA A 370 21.23 -15.96 3.15
CA ALA A 370 22.28 -15.98 4.14
C ALA A 370 23.29 -14.83 4.00
N LEU A 371 23.47 -14.29 2.78
CA LEU A 371 24.37 -13.17 2.51
C LEU A 371 23.69 -11.79 2.56
N GLY A 372 22.62 -11.68 3.35
CA GLY A 372 21.94 -10.42 3.65
C GLY A 372 22.64 -9.56 4.72
N PRO A 373 21.98 -8.46 5.19
CA PRO A 373 22.57 -7.47 6.09
C PRO A 373 23.15 -8.02 7.39
N PHE A 374 22.54 -9.08 7.95
CA PHE A 374 23.03 -9.73 9.15
C PHE A 374 24.44 -10.32 8.94
N ALA A 375 24.68 -11.00 7.81
CA ALA A 375 26.00 -11.57 7.53
C ALA A 375 27.06 -10.51 7.29
N THR A 376 26.71 -9.41 6.62
CA THR A 376 27.60 -8.26 6.44
C THR A 376 28.10 -7.71 7.78
N ARG A 377 27.21 -7.65 8.78
CA ARG A 377 27.51 -7.10 10.11
C ARG A 377 28.28 -8.08 11.00
N HIS A 378 27.92 -9.37 10.97
CA HIS A 378 28.36 -10.33 11.99
C HIS A 378 29.27 -11.45 11.49
N LEU A 379 29.23 -11.79 10.21
CA LEU A 379 29.99 -12.92 9.69
C LEU A 379 31.48 -12.55 9.59
N GLY A 380 32.35 -13.45 10.04
CA GLY A 380 33.78 -13.28 9.90
C GLY A 380 34.21 -13.14 8.43
N ARG A 381 35.23 -12.31 8.17
CA ARG A 381 35.72 -12.00 6.81
C ARG A 381 35.98 -13.25 5.96
N HIS A 382 36.56 -14.28 6.55
CA HIS A 382 36.82 -15.54 5.86
C HIS A 382 35.52 -16.21 5.38
N ALA A 383 34.56 -16.44 6.28
CA ALA A 383 33.29 -17.08 5.94
C ALA A 383 32.47 -16.25 4.94
N TRP A 384 32.47 -14.91 5.08
CA TRP A 384 31.79 -14.03 4.13
C TRP A 384 32.39 -14.11 2.71
N ARG A 385 33.72 -14.06 2.56
CA ARG A 385 34.39 -14.22 1.24
C ARG A 385 34.09 -15.57 0.60
N HIS A 386 34.09 -16.65 1.39
CA HIS A 386 33.73 -17.98 0.90
C HIS A 386 32.25 -18.06 0.49
N GLY A 387 31.36 -17.36 1.19
CA GLY A 387 29.96 -17.20 0.75
C GLY A 387 29.84 -16.50 -0.60
N VAL A 388 30.57 -15.41 -0.82
CA VAL A 388 30.60 -14.70 -2.13
C VAL A 388 31.09 -15.62 -3.24
N LEU A 389 32.18 -16.36 -3.02
CA LEU A 389 32.64 -17.35 -4.00
C LEU A 389 31.59 -18.43 -4.25
N LYS A 390 30.91 -18.90 -3.20
CA LYS A 390 29.84 -19.89 -3.34
C LYS A 390 28.72 -19.38 -4.24
N CYS A 391 28.34 -18.10 -4.13
CA CYS A 391 27.39 -17.49 -5.07
C CYS A 391 27.86 -17.59 -6.53
N LEU A 392 29.13 -17.25 -6.81
CA LEU A 392 29.70 -17.36 -8.14
C LEU A 392 29.72 -18.81 -8.66
N PHE A 393 30.07 -19.78 -7.79
CA PHE A 393 30.03 -21.21 -8.15
C PHE A 393 28.62 -21.70 -8.46
N MET A 394 27.62 -21.21 -7.73
CA MET A 394 26.22 -21.63 -7.86
C MET A 394 25.43 -20.81 -8.88
N GLY A 395 26.02 -19.79 -9.49
CA GLY A 395 25.34 -18.88 -10.42
C GLY A 395 24.32 -17.96 -9.76
N ILE A 396 24.48 -17.66 -8.47
CA ILE A 396 23.66 -16.69 -7.75
C ILE A 396 24.20 -15.29 -8.07
N PRO A 397 23.35 -14.35 -8.55
CA PRO A 397 23.79 -12.99 -8.83
C PRO A 397 24.38 -12.30 -7.59
N LEU A 398 25.56 -11.70 -7.71
CA LEU A 398 26.21 -11.00 -6.61
C LEU A 398 25.48 -9.73 -6.17
N ALA A 399 24.52 -9.25 -6.96
CA ALA A 399 23.60 -8.16 -6.58
C ALA A 399 22.79 -8.47 -5.30
N VAL A 400 22.63 -9.75 -4.93
CA VAL A 400 21.93 -10.14 -3.70
C VAL A 400 22.81 -10.10 -2.45
N VAL A 401 24.13 -9.93 -2.60
CA VAL A 401 25.08 -9.90 -1.49
C VAL A 401 25.10 -8.50 -0.90
N ASP A 402 24.61 -8.36 0.33
CA ASP A 402 24.65 -7.07 1.02
C ASP A 402 26.09 -6.62 1.27
N GLY A 403 26.33 -5.32 1.13
CA GLY A 403 27.62 -4.70 1.44
C GLY A 403 28.79 -5.15 0.56
N LEU A 404 28.57 -5.85 -0.56
CA LEU A 404 29.62 -6.38 -1.43
C LEU A 404 30.73 -5.36 -1.73
N ASP A 405 30.34 -4.16 -2.19
CA ASP A 405 31.30 -3.13 -2.57
C ASP A 405 32.08 -2.60 -1.37
N ARG A 406 31.41 -2.38 -0.23
CA ARG A 406 32.04 -1.91 1.02
C ARG A 406 33.00 -2.94 1.61
N HIS A 407 32.68 -4.22 1.44
CA HIS A 407 33.40 -5.34 2.04
C HIS A 407 34.32 -6.06 1.06
N SER A 408 34.48 -5.58 -0.17
CA SER A 408 35.45 -6.12 -1.09
C SER A 408 36.87 -5.75 -0.67
N ASP A 409 37.78 -6.74 -0.67
CA ASP A 409 39.19 -6.52 -0.35
C ASP A 409 40.10 -7.32 -1.26
N ALA A 410 41.41 -7.06 -1.13
CA ALA A 410 42.44 -7.70 -1.96
C ALA A 410 42.38 -9.23 -1.91
N GLU A 411 42.02 -9.81 -0.76
CA GLU A 411 41.93 -11.27 -0.63
C GLU A 411 40.72 -11.82 -1.38
N LEU A 412 39.54 -11.17 -1.29
CA LEU A 412 38.39 -11.56 -2.09
C LEU A 412 38.70 -11.49 -3.59
N LEU A 413 39.31 -10.39 -4.03
CA LEU A 413 39.66 -10.19 -5.44
C LEU A 413 40.65 -11.25 -5.92
N ARG A 414 41.64 -11.60 -5.11
CA ARG A 414 42.58 -12.69 -5.40
C ARG A 414 41.86 -14.03 -5.55
N MET A 415 40.91 -14.35 -4.67
CA MET A 415 40.14 -15.58 -4.75
C MET A 415 39.23 -15.63 -5.99
N VAL A 416 38.59 -14.50 -6.33
CA VAL A 416 37.71 -14.38 -7.51
C VAL A 416 38.52 -14.47 -8.80
N ALA A 417 39.73 -13.89 -8.84
CA ALA A 417 40.66 -14.06 -9.96
C ALA A 417 41.06 -15.52 -10.15
N ALA A 418 41.42 -16.22 -9.07
CA ALA A 418 41.75 -17.64 -9.12
C ALA A 418 40.59 -18.50 -9.63
N PHE A 419 39.36 -18.21 -9.18
CA PHE A 419 38.14 -18.84 -9.69
C PHE A 419 37.93 -18.58 -11.20
N ALA A 420 38.13 -17.35 -11.66
CA ALA A 420 38.00 -17.00 -13.06
C ALA A 420 39.03 -17.74 -13.93
N ASP A 421 40.27 -17.85 -13.46
CA ASP A 421 41.33 -18.58 -14.16
C ASP A 421 41.06 -20.08 -14.23
N GLU A 422 40.56 -20.68 -13.14
CA GLU A 422 40.13 -22.09 -13.13
C GLU A 422 39.02 -22.33 -14.16
N ARG A 423 38.03 -21.44 -14.23
CA ARG A 423 36.95 -21.53 -15.23
C ARG A 423 37.48 -21.45 -16.66
N ARG A 424 38.39 -20.50 -16.95
CA ARG A 424 39.04 -20.35 -18.27
C ARG A 424 39.84 -21.59 -18.64
N ALA A 425 40.65 -22.12 -17.71
CA ALA A 425 41.45 -23.32 -17.91
C ALA A 425 40.57 -24.55 -18.20
N ALA A 426 39.39 -24.63 -17.58
CA ALA A 426 38.39 -25.67 -17.84
C ALA A 426 37.52 -25.42 -19.09
N GLY A 427 37.79 -24.38 -19.89
CA GLY A 427 37.02 -24.03 -21.09
C GLY A 427 35.58 -23.58 -20.80
N ARG A 428 35.31 -23.11 -19.58
CA ARG A 428 33.98 -22.71 -19.12
C ARG A 428 33.88 -21.17 -19.04
N PRO A 429 32.70 -20.57 -19.32
CA PRO A 429 32.54 -19.12 -19.24
C PRO A 429 32.71 -18.63 -17.79
N VAL A 430 33.35 -17.46 -17.65
CA VAL A 430 33.46 -16.76 -16.36
C VAL A 430 32.17 -15.95 -16.13
N PRO A 431 31.54 -16.02 -14.94
CA PRO A 431 30.36 -15.21 -14.63
C PRO A 431 30.61 -13.71 -14.79
N ALA A 432 29.62 -12.97 -15.32
CA ALA A 432 29.71 -11.53 -15.52
C ALA A 432 30.00 -10.78 -14.19
N ASP A 433 29.38 -11.21 -13.10
CA ASP A 433 29.58 -10.61 -11.78
C ASP A 433 31.02 -10.76 -11.27
N ALA A 434 31.70 -11.87 -11.59
CA ALA A 434 33.11 -12.06 -11.24
C ALA A 434 33.99 -11.08 -12.02
N LEU A 435 33.71 -10.88 -13.31
CA LEU A 435 34.44 -9.91 -14.15
C LEU A 435 34.18 -8.47 -13.69
N ALA A 436 32.93 -8.13 -13.37
CA ALA A 436 32.55 -6.81 -12.86
C ALA A 436 33.26 -6.50 -11.54
N LEU A 437 33.33 -7.47 -10.62
CA LEU A 437 34.01 -7.31 -9.34
C LEU A 437 35.53 -7.09 -9.50
N LEU A 438 36.17 -7.83 -10.43
CA LEU A 438 37.59 -7.65 -10.74
C LEU A 438 37.87 -6.31 -11.45
N GLY A 439 36.95 -5.85 -12.31
CA GLY A 439 37.07 -4.59 -13.04
C GLY A 439 36.98 -3.34 -12.15
N LYS A 440 36.32 -3.42 -10.99
CA LYS A 440 36.26 -2.32 -10.01
C LYS A 440 37.60 -2.04 -9.30
N ALA A 441 38.55 -2.98 -9.36
CA ALA A 441 39.85 -2.88 -8.71
C ALA A 441 40.95 -2.31 -9.61
N SER A 442 40.60 -1.91 -10.84
CA SER A 442 41.52 -1.39 -11.86
C SER A 442 41.56 0.12 -11.91
#